data_AF-A0A7K2VTK8-F1
#
_entry.id   AF-A0A7K2VTK8-F1
#
_cell.length_a   1.000
_cell.length_b   1.000
_cell.length_c   1.000
_cell.angle_alpha   90.00
_cell.angle_beta   90.00
_cell.angle_gamma   90.00
#
_symmetry.space_group_name_H-M   'P 1'
#
loop_
_entity.id
_entity.type
_entity.pdbx_description
1 polymer ?
#
loop_
_entity_poly.entity_id
_entity_poly.type
_entity_poly.pdbx_seq_one_letter_code
_entity_poly.pdbx_strand_id
1 'polypeptide(L)'
;MQSYTIGQAARLLGVSPDTARRWADAGRVATHRDESGRRLIAGQDLAAFSVELAQAGGTAEEETSATSVRNAFPGIVTAIKLGDVAAQVEIQAGPHRLVSLLTREAVDELGLEVGMEATARVKSTNVHVDRF
;
A
#
# COMPACT_ATOMS: atom_id res chain seq x y z
N MET A 1 -17.85 -13.54 -18.12
CA MET A 1 -16.65 -12.70 -17.85
C MET A 1 -16.91 -11.94 -16.56
N GLN A 2 -15.97 -11.92 -15.61
CA GLN A 2 -16.19 -11.24 -14.33
C GLN A 2 -16.21 -9.72 -14.56
N SER A 3 -17.17 -9.03 -13.94
CA SER A 3 -17.32 -7.58 -14.02
C SER A 3 -17.36 -6.98 -12.63
N TYR A 4 -16.82 -5.78 -12.48
CA TYR A 4 -16.67 -5.11 -11.19
C TYR A 4 -17.39 -3.77 -11.20
N THR A 5 -18.10 -3.48 -10.11
CA THR A 5 -18.58 -2.12 -9.85
C THR A 5 -17.42 -1.17 -9.58
N ILE A 6 -17.64 0.14 -9.72
CA ILE A 6 -16.63 1.16 -9.38
C ILE A 6 -16.07 0.99 -7.96
N GLY A 7 -16.93 0.64 -6.98
CA GLY A 7 -16.49 0.43 -5.60
C GLY A 7 -15.60 -0.81 -5.43
N GLN A 8 -15.89 -1.90 -6.14
CA GLN A 8 -15.04 -3.09 -6.15
C GLN A 8 -13.71 -2.81 -6.86
N ALA A 9 -13.75 -2.11 -7.99
CA ALA A 9 -12.56 -1.69 -8.72
C ALA A 9 -11.66 -0.79 -7.87
N ALA A 10 -12.23 0.20 -7.16
CA ALA A 10 -11.49 1.08 -6.26
C ALA A 10 -10.73 0.29 -5.18
N ARG A 11 -11.38 -0.71 -4.57
CA ARG A 11 -10.76 -1.59 -3.58
C ARG A 11 -9.62 -2.42 -4.18
N LEU A 12 -9.81 -2.95 -5.39
CA LEU A 12 -8.79 -3.75 -6.08
C LEU A 12 -7.60 -2.91 -6.53
N LEU A 13 -7.83 -1.65 -6.90
CA LEU A 13 -6.81 -0.68 -7.34
C LEU A 13 -6.15 0.07 -6.17
N GLY A 14 -6.60 -0.13 -4.93
CA GLY A 14 -6.05 0.54 -3.75
C GLY A 14 -6.33 2.05 -3.66
N VAL A 15 -7.41 2.54 -4.29
CA VAL A 15 -7.76 3.97 -4.32
C VAL A 15 -9.16 4.25 -3.76
N SER A 16 -9.48 5.53 -3.55
CA SER A 16 -10.83 5.93 -3.13
C SER A 16 -11.88 5.65 -4.25
N PRO A 17 -13.15 5.40 -3.89
CA PRO A 17 -14.23 5.28 -4.88
C PRO A 17 -14.40 6.50 -5.78
N ASP A 18 -14.09 7.71 -5.28
CA ASP A 18 -14.17 8.94 -6.07
C ASP A 18 -13.02 9.05 -7.07
N THR A 19 -11.82 8.59 -6.72
CA THR A 19 -10.68 8.49 -7.65
C THR A 19 -11.00 7.49 -8.77
N ALA A 20 -11.51 6.31 -8.43
CA ALA A 20 -11.91 5.32 -9.42
C ALA A 20 -13.06 5.83 -10.33
N ARG A 21 -14.02 6.57 -9.76
CA ARG A 21 -15.09 7.21 -10.54
C ARG A 21 -14.53 8.24 -11.52
N ARG A 22 -13.63 9.12 -11.07
CA ARG A 22 -12.97 10.12 -11.91
C ARG A 22 -12.20 9.48 -13.07
N TRP A 23 -11.47 8.39 -12.83
CA TRP A 23 -10.76 7.68 -13.90
C TRP A 23 -11.70 7.05 -14.91
N ALA A 24 -12.80 6.47 -14.44
CA ALA A 24 -13.83 5.96 -15.32
C ALA A 24 -14.47 7.10 -16.13
N ASP A 25 -14.84 8.23 -15.51
CA ASP A 25 -15.41 9.40 -16.20
C ASP A 25 -14.45 10.00 -17.23
N ALA A 26 -13.15 9.99 -16.93
CA ALA A 26 -12.09 10.42 -17.84
C ALA A 26 -11.75 9.39 -18.93
N GLY A 27 -12.41 8.22 -18.96
CA GLY A 27 -12.17 7.17 -19.95
C GLY A 27 -10.83 6.45 -19.80
N ARG A 28 -10.14 6.60 -18.65
CA ARG A 28 -8.86 5.92 -18.39
C ARG A 28 -9.01 4.41 -18.21
N VAL A 29 -10.19 3.96 -17.79
CA VAL A 29 -10.55 2.55 -17.72
C VAL A 29 -11.86 2.33 -18.47
N ALA A 30 -11.89 1.32 -19.34
CA ALA A 30 -13.08 1.01 -20.13
C ALA A 30 -14.24 0.58 -19.21
N THR A 31 -15.42 1.15 -19.46
CA THR A 31 -16.61 0.85 -18.67
C THR A 31 -17.80 0.56 -19.58
N HIS A 32 -18.65 -0.37 -19.15
CA HIS A 32 -19.92 -0.67 -19.79
C HIS A 32 -21.07 -0.51 -18.80
N ARG A 33 -22.31 -0.55 -19.29
CA ARG A 33 -23.52 -0.56 -18.45
C ARG A 33 -24.17 -1.94 -18.53
N ASP A 34 -24.66 -2.43 -17.39
CA ASP A 34 -25.52 -3.62 -17.37
C ASP A 34 -26.98 -3.27 -17.74
N GLU A 35 -27.83 -4.29 -17.79
CA GLU A 35 -29.28 -4.15 -18.06
C GLU A 35 -30.00 -3.28 -17.02
N SER A 36 -29.43 -3.15 -15.82
CA SER A 36 -29.91 -2.29 -14.73
C SER A 36 -29.31 -0.87 -14.76
N GLY A 37 -28.54 -0.52 -15.80
CA GLY A 37 -27.89 0.77 -15.97
C GLY A 37 -26.66 1.02 -15.09
N ARG A 38 -26.22 0.02 -14.31
CA ARG A 38 -25.06 0.12 -13.43
C ARG A 38 -23.79 0.13 -14.24
N ARG A 39 -22.88 1.01 -13.86
CA ARG A 39 -21.57 1.11 -14.48
C ARG A 39 -20.65 0.01 -13.97
N LEU A 40 -20.13 -0.79 -14.89
CA LEU A 40 -19.26 -1.92 -14.63
C LEU A 40 -17.97 -1.81 -15.44
N ILE A 41 -16.92 -2.42 -14.92
CA ILE A 41 -15.61 -2.57 -15.55
C ILE A 41 -15.39 -4.06 -15.78
N ALA A 42 -15.01 -4.45 -17.01
CA ALA A 42 -14.68 -5.84 -17.27
C ALA A 42 -13.36 -6.19 -16.57
N GLY A 43 -13.26 -7.39 -16.01
CA GLY A 43 -12.07 -7.78 -15.25
C GLY A 43 -10.76 -7.72 -16.05
N GLN A 44 -10.82 -7.96 -17.35
CA GLN A 44 -9.65 -7.84 -18.23
C GLN A 44 -9.17 -6.39 -18.34
N ASP A 45 -10.09 -5.44 -18.53
CA ASP A 45 -9.77 -4.01 -18.62
C ASP A 45 -9.25 -3.48 -17.27
N LEU A 46 -9.85 -3.94 -16.16
CA LEU A 46 -9.39 -3.58 -14.82
C LEU A 46 -7.98 -4.09 -14.54
N ALA A 47 -7.69 -5.33 -14.96
CA ALA A 47 -6.36 -5.94 -14.78
C ALA A 47 -5.31 -5.21 -15.63
N ALA A 48 -5.61 -4.91 -16.89
CA ALA A 48 -4.71 -4.14 -17.76
C ALA A 48 -4.43 -2.74 -17.18
N PHE A 49 -5.48 -2.04 -16.73
CA PHE A 49 -5.35 -0.72 -16.13
C PHE A 49 -4.56 -0.75 -14.80
N SER A 50 -4.70 -1.82 -13.99
CA SER A 50 -3.92 -1.99 -12.75
C SER A 50 -2.41 -2.08 -13.02
N VAL A 51 -2.02 -2.82 -14.08
CA VAL A 51 -0.61 -2.93 -14.49
C VAL A 51 -0.07 -1.60 -15.00
N GLU A 52 -0.85 -0.87 -15.80
CA GLU A 52 -0.48 0.48 -16.27
C GLU A 52 -0.32 1.46 -15.11
N LEU A 53 -1.25 1.44 -14.15
CA LEU A 53 -1.22 2.29 -12.96
C LEU A 53 0.04 2.05 -12.12
N ALA A 54 0.42 0.79 -11.92
CA ALA A 54 1.63 0.42 -11.18
C ALA A 54 2.91 0.91 -11.87
N GLN A 55 2.95 0.87 -13.21
CA GLN A 55 4.08 1.37 -14.00
C GLN A 55 4.15 2.90 -14.06
N ALA A 56 3.02 3.59 -13.91
CA ALA A 56 2.93 5.04 -13.86
C ALA A 56 3.19 5.64 -12.46
N GLY A 57 3.18 4.81 -11.40
CA GLY A 57 3.18 5.21 -9.98
C GLY A 57 4.51 5.66 -9.38
N GLY A 58 5.44 6.22 -10.16
CA GLY A 58 6.74 6.68 -9.69
C GLY A 58 6.76 8.03 -8.93
N THR A 59 5.61 8.63 -8.62
CA THR A 59 5.54 9.87 -7.82
C THR A 59 4.19 9.95 -7.10
N ALA A 60 4.14 9.54 -5.84
CA ALA A 60 3.03 9.88 -4.95
C ALA A 60 3.62 10.36 -3.61
N GLU A 61 3.76 11.68 -3.51
CA GLU A 61 3.86 12.39 -2.24
C GLU A 61 2.67 12.00 -1.35
N GLU A 62 3.00 11.57 -0.13
CA GLU A 62 2.25 11.80 1.11
C GLU A 62 0.71 11.74 1.04
N GLU A 63 0.14 10.58 0.71
CA GLU A 63 -1.12 10.20 1.34
C GLU A 63 -0.79 9.40 2.59
N THR A 64 -1.04 9.99 3.76
CA THR A 64 -1.18 9.23 5.02
C THR A 64 -2.33 8.25 4.80
N SER A 65 -1.99 7.09 4.23
CA SER A 65 -2.93 6.04 3.88
C SER A 65 -3.67 5.69 5.16
N ALA A 66 -5.00 5.78 5.12
CA ALA A 66 -5.84 5.40 6.24
C ALA A 66 -5.59 3.92 6.55
N THR A 67 -4.67 3.66 7.47
CA THR A 67 -4.22 2.30 7.79
C THR A 67 -4.99 1.77 8.98
N SER A 68 -5.40 0.51 8.91
CA SER A 68 -5.96 -0.21 10.07
C SER A 68 -4.92 -0.50 11.16
N VAL A 69 -3.64 -0.22 10.89
CA VAL A 69 -2.54 -0.41 11.83
C VAL A 69 -2.52 0.73 12.85
N ARG A 70 -2.96 0.44 14.08
CA ARG A 70 -3.11 1.44 15.14
C ARG A 70 -1.84 1.73 15.93
N ASN A 71 -0.90 0.79 16.02
CA ASN A 71 0.35 1.01 16.72
C ASN A 71 1.38 1.57 15.74
N ALA A 72 1.71 2.85 15.89
CA ALA A 72 2.68 3.55 15.08
C ALA A 72 3.77 4.13 15.99
N PHE A 73 5.02 3.90 15.62
CA PHE A 73 6.21 4.30 16.36
C PHE A 73 7.11 5.11 15.43
N PRO A 74 6.93 6.44 15.36
CA PRO A 74 7.83 7.33 14.65
C PRO A 74 9.25 7.24 15.25
N GLY A 75 10.26 7.22 14.39
CA GLY A 75 11.64 7.06 14.81
C GLY A 75 12.62 7.30 13.67
N ILE A 76 13.88 6.94 13.90
CA ILE A 76 14.97 7.05 12.94
C ILE A 76 15.55 5.67 12.65
N VAL A 77 15.85 5.39 11.38
CA VAL A 77 16.52 4.16 10.97
C VAL A 77 17.97 4.20 11.48
N THR A 78 18.36 3.21 12.27
CA THR A 78 19.69 3.16 12.89
C THR A 78 20.60 2.09 12.28
N ALA A 79 20.02 1.06 11.64
CA ALA A 79 20.77 0.04 10.94
C ALA A 79 19.93 -0.63 9.86
N ILE A 80 20.57 -1.04 8.78
CA ILE A 80 20.00 -1.88 7.72
C ILE A 80 20.98 -3.01 7.45
N LYS A 81 20.50 -4.26 7.52
CA LYS A 81 21.25 -5.44 7.13
C LYS A 81 20.54 -6.11 5.96
N LEU A 82 21.13 -5.96 4.78
CA LEU A 82 20.64 -6.59 3.56
C LEU A 82 21.10 -8.05 3.50
N GLY A 83 20.17 -8.97 3.27
CA GLY A 83 20.43 -10.32 2.79
C GLY A 83 20.11 -10.44 1.30
N ASP A 84 20.02 -11.68 0.82
CA ASP A 84 19.71 -11.95 -0.59
C ASP A 84 18.23 -11.72 -0.92
N VAL A 85 17.33 -12.10 -0.02
CA VAL A 85 15.87 -12.01 -0.20
C VAL A 85 15.21 -11.09 0.83
N ALA A 86 15.73 -11.09 2.05
CA ALA A 86 15.19 -10.33 3.17
C ALA A 86 16.21 -9.35 3.71
N ALA A 87 15.72 -8.29 4.33
CA ALA A 87 16.51 -7.29 5.00
C ALA A 87 15.95 -7.00 6.39
N GLN A 88 16.86 -6.81 7.33
CA GLN A 88 16.54 -6.35 8.68
C GLN A 88 16.74 -4.84 8.74
N VAL A 89 15.73 -4.11 9.18
CA VAL A 89 15.79 -2.67 9.42
C VAL A 89 15.52 -2.39 10.89
N GLU A 90 16.40 -1.61 11.50
CA GLU A 90 16.29 -1.19 12.90
C GLU A 90 15.84 0.27 12.97
N ILE A 91 14.83 0.53 13.79
CA ILE A 91 14.29 1.87 14.04
C ILE A 91 14.37 2.17 15.54
N GLN A 92 14.99 3.29 15.88
CA GLN A 92 14.94 3.84 17.23
C GLN A 92 13.73 4.79 17.34
N ALA A 93 12.74 4.40 18.13
CA ALA A 93 11.52 5.17 18.38
C ALA A 93 11.43 5.53 19.88
N GLY A 94 11.88 6.74 20.24
CA GLY A 94 11.99 7.15 21.63
C GLY A 94 12.91 6.20 22.42
N PRO A 95 12.47 5.60 23.55
CA PRO A 95 13.27 4.65 24.32
C PRO A 95 13.26 3.22 23.74
N HIS A 96 12.49 2.96 22.67
CA HIS A 96 12.28 1.62 22.14
C HIS A 96 13.06 1.39 20.86
N ARG A 97 13.75 0.25 20.77
CA ARG A 97 14.35 -0.25 19.53
C ARG A 97 13.40 -1.26 18.89
N LEU A 98 12.90 -0.94 17.70
CA LEU A 98 12.09 -1.83 16.89
C LEU A 98 12.93 -2.42 15.76
N VAL A 99 12.70 -3.70 15.47
CA VAL A 99 13.35 -4.42 14.37
C VAL A 99 12.27 -4.94 13.45
N SER A 100 12.35 -4.56 12.17
CA SER A 100 11.45 -5.03 11.12
C SER A 100 12.20 -5.93 10.15
N LEU A 101 11.55 -6.99 9.71
CA LEU A 101 12.03 -7.83 8.62
C LEU A 101 11.15 -7.52 7.40
N LEU A 102 11.78 -7.06 6.33
CA LEU A 102 11.16 -6.77 5.05
C LEU A 102 11.90 -7.51 3.95
N THR A 103 11.34 -7.53 2.75
CA THR A 103 12.08 -8.02 1.59
C THR A 103 13.21 -7.05 1.26
N ARG A 104 14.26 -7.55 0.61
CA ARG A 104 15.36 -6.71 0.15
C ARG A 104 14.85 -5.64 -0.82
N GLU A 105 14.00 -6.05 -1.76
CA GLU A 105 13.41 -5.18 -2.78
C GLU A 105 12.62 -4.04 -2.14
N ALA A 106 11.91 -4.30 -1.03
CA ALA A 106 11.16 -3.25 -0.34
C ALA A 106 12.08 -2.20 0.31
N VAL A 107 13.25 -2.59 0.82
CA VAL A 107 14.24 -1.61 1.32
C VAL A 107 14.72 -0.73 0.18
N ASP A 108 15.05 -1.34 -0.96
CA ASP A 108 15.57 -0.66 -2.14
C ASP A 108 14.50 0.27 -2.76
N GLU A 109 13.25 -0.19 -2.91
CA GLU A 109 12.12 0.60 -3.43
C GLU A 109 11.75 1.78 -2.54
N LEU A 110 11.78 1.60 -1.22
CA LEU A 110 11.53 2.67 -0.25
C LEU A 110 12.74 3.61 -0.09
N GLY A 111 13.88 3.28 -0.70
CA GLY A 111 15.12 4.04 -0.58
C GLY A 111 15.56 4.20 0.87
N LEU A 112 15.37 3.19 1.72
CA LEU A 112 15.68 3.30 3.15
C LEU A 112 17.18 3.36 3.37
N GLU A 113 17.61 4.35 4.14
CA GLU A 113 18.99 4.57 4.54
C GLU A 113 19.09 4.80 6.05
N VAL A 114 20.27 4.52 6.61
CA VAL A 114 20.57 4.86 8.01
C VAL A 114 20.54 6.37 8.17
N GLY A 115 19.82 6.84 9.19
CA GLY A 115 19.61 8.27 9.46
C GLY A 115 18.28 8.81 8.94
N MET A 116 17.52 8.04 8.15
CA MET A 116 16.20 8.47 7.69
C MET A 116 15.14 8.37 8.77
N GLU A 117 14.20 9.33 8.77
CA GLU A 117 12.98 9.20 9.54
C GLU A 117 12.09 8.10 8.96
N ALA A 118 11.54 7.27 9.84
CA ALA A 118 10.62 6.20 9.47
C ALA A 118 9.61 5.96 10.59
N THR A 119 8.40 5.52 10.24
CA THR A 119 7.40 5.07 11.22
C THR A 119 7.27 3.57 11.17
N ALA A 120 7.73 2.89 12.23
CA ALA A 120 7.46 1.47 12.41
C ALA A 120 5.98 1.27 12.78
N ARG A 121 5.24 0.44 12.05
CA ARG A 121 3.81 0.20 12.27
C ARG A 121 3.55 -1.28 12.55
N VAL A 122 2.85 -1.58 13.65
CA VAL A 122 2.54 -2.96 14.08
C VAL A 122 1.04 -3.17 14.19
N LYS A 123 0.50 -4.14 13.45
CA LYS A 123 -0.94 -4.45 13.48
C LYS A 123 -1.36 -4.90 14.88
N SER A 124 -2.45 -4.35 15.39
CA SER A 124 -2.91 -4.61 16.77
C SER A 124 -3.20 -6.08 17.07
N THR A 125 -3.51 -6.89 16.04
CA THR A 125 -3.76 -8.33 16.19
C THR A 125 -2.49 -9.18 16.38
N ASN A 126 -1.30 -8.58 16.24
CA ASN A 126 -0.01 -9.28 16.33
C ASN A 126 0.75 -8.89 17.60
N VAL A 127 0.02 -8.61 18.68
CA VAL A 127 0.57 -8.27 19.99
C VAL A 127 0.23 -9.41 20.95
N HIS A 128 1.24 -9.91 21.66
CA HIS A 128 1.06 -10.87 22.74
C HIS A 128 1.16 -10.14 24.08
N VAL A 129 0.37 -10.56 25.06
CA VAL A 129 0.37 -10.00 26.42
C VAL A 129 0.68 -11.13 27.38
N ASP A 130 1.78 -10.99 28.09
CA ASP A 130 2.17 -11.89 29.17
C ASP A 130 1.94 -11.19 30.52
N ARG A 131 1.57 -11.96 31.56
CA ARG A 131 1.58 -11.48 32.95
C ARG A 131 2.72 -12.16 33.70
N PHE A 132 3.34 -11.42 34.60
CA PHE A 132 4.28 -11.95 35.58
C PHE A 132 3.55 -12.55 36.80
#